data_AF-A0A9D6IUS4-F1
#
_entry.id   AF-A0A9D6IUS4-F1
#
_cell.length_a   1.000
_cell.length_b   1.000
_cell.length_c   1.000
_cell.angle_alpha   90.00
_cell.angle_beta   90.00
_cell.angle_gamma   90.00
#
_symmetry.space_group_name_H-M   'P 1'
#
loop_
_entity.id
_entity.type
_entity.pdbx_description
1 polymer ?
#
loop_
_entity_poly.entity_id
_entity_poly.type
_entity_poly.pdbx_seq_one_letter_code
_entity_poly.pdbx_strand_id
1 'polypeptide(L)'
;MSHNGSAREPFGQVAIRKGYVSEQQVHEALVQQRCLKEKGEKHKLIGMVLLEMGALGTTELIDVLKHFDGHHANGAPHPHPQAKV
;
A
#
# COMPACT_ATOMS: atom_id res chain seq x y z
N MET A 1 0.89 15.00 25.87
CA MET A 1 1.51 14.47 24.64
C MET A 1 0.38 14.21 23.65
N SER A 2 0.38 14.96 22.55
CA SER A 2 -0.77 15.16 21.67
C SER A 2 -1.02 14.04 20.66
N HIS A 3 -2.30 13.70 20.52
CA HIS A 3 -3.02 13.15 19.35
C HIS A 3 -2.83 11.66 19.03
N ASN A 4 -3.76 10.81 19.49
CA ASN A 4 -3.94 9.45 18.99
C ASN A 4 -5.16 9.42 18.05
N GLY A 5 -4.98 9.94 16.82
CA GLY A 5 -5.96 9.77 15.75
C GLY A 5 -5.84 8.36 15.19
N SER A 6 -6.94 7.60 15.20
CA SER A 6 -7.16 6.25 14.66
C SER A 6 -6.07 5.76 13.69
N ALA A 7 -5.02 5.14 14.22
CA ALA A 7 -3.88 4.68 13.43
C ALA A 7 -4.27 3.44 12.60
N ARG A 8 -4.74 3.66 11.37
CA ARG A 8 -4.92 2.58 10.40
C ARG A 8 -3.54 1.99 10.10
N GLU A 9 -3.35 0.71 10.40
CA GLU A 9 -2.08 0.01 10.17
C GLU A 9 -1.70 0.09 8.67
N PRO A 10 -0.44 0.40 8.31
CA PRO A 10 -0.06 0.52 6.92
C PRO A 10 -0.08 -0.84 6.22
N PHE A 11 -0.44 -0.85 4.93
CA PHE A 11 -0.54 -2.07 4.12
C PHE A 11 0.69 -2.98 4.24
N GLY A 12 1.89 -2.40 4.16
CA GLY A 12 3.15 -3.15 4.28
C GLY A 12 3.28 -3.88 5.61
N GLN A 13 2.88 -3.28 6.73
CA GLN A 13 2.91 -3.96 8.04
C GLN A 13 1.91 -5.12 8.10
N VAL A 14 0.71 -4.95 7.55
CA VAL A 14 -0.28 -6.04 7.51
C VAL A 14 0.29 -7.21 6.71
N ALA A 15 0.91 -6.94 5.56
CA ALA A 15 1.49 -7.97 4.70
C ALA A 15 2.69 -8.68 5.36
N ILE A 16 3.54 -7.95 6.08
CA ILE A 16 4.65 -8.54 6.88
C ILE A 16 4.11 -9.42 8.00
N ARG A 17 3.12 -8.94 8.77
CA ARG A 17 2.53 -9.71 9.88
C ARG A 17 1.85 -10.99 9.39
N LYS A 18 1.29 -10.98 8.18
CA LYS A 18 0.71 -12.15 7.52
C LYS A 18 1.76 -13.12 6.94
N GLY A 19 3.03 -12.72 6.89
CA GLY A 19 4.13 -13.54 6.37
C GLY A 19 4.21 -13.60 4.84
N TYR A 20 3.50 -12.72 4.12
CA TYR A 20 3.49 -12.71 2.66
C TYR A 20 4.70 -12.00 2.06
N VAL A 21 5.23 -11.00 2.78
CA VAL A 21 6.39 -10.21 2.37
C VAL A 21 7.32 -10.01 3.56
N SER A 22 8.60 -9.84 3.28
CA SER A 22 9.61 -9.39 4.24
C SER A 22 9.68 -7.86 4.32
N GLU A 23 10.26 -7.36 5.40
CA GLU A 23 10.56 -5.93 5.56
C GLU A 23 11.41 -5.39 4.41
N GLN A 24 12.37 -6.20 3.93
CA GLN A 24 13.22 -5.86 2.79
C GLN A 24 12.40 -5.70 1.51
N GLN A 25 11.50 -6.64 1.19
CA GLN A 25 10.65 -6.54 0.00
C GLN A 25 9.71 -5.32 0.05
N VAL A 26 9.19 -4.99 1.23
CA VAL A 26 8.39 -3.77 1.43
C VAL A 26 9.24 -2.52 1.21
N HIS A 27 10.49 -2.51 1.72
CA HIS A 27 11.41 -1.40 1.51
C HIS A 27 11.73 -1.20 0.01
N GLU A 28 12.08 -2.28 -0.70
CA GLU A 28 12.36 -2.23 -2.14
C GLU A 28 11.15 -1.72 -2.94
N ALA A 29 9.95 -2.17 -2.60
CA ALA A 29 8.73 -1.69 -3.23
C ALA A 29 8.47 -0.20 -2.97
N LEU A 30 8.78 0.32 -1.78
CA LEU A 30 8.67 1.75 -1.46
C LEU A 30 9.70 2.59 -2.23
N VAL A 31 10.91 2.08 -2.41
CA VAL A 31 11.94 2.74 -3.25
C VAL A 31 11.48 2.79 -4.70
N GLN A 32 10.99 1.68 -5.24
CA GLN A 32 10.44 1.61 -6.60
C GLN A 32 9.26 2.57 -6.78
N GLN A 33 8.31 2.58 -5.84
CA GLN A 33 7.15 3.48 -5.85
C GLN A 33 7.57 4.95 -5.86
N ARG A 34 8.60 5.32 -5.07
CA ARG A 34 9.15 6.67 -5.04
C ARG A 34 9.80 7.04 -6.37
N CYS A 35 10.62 6.16 -6.93
CA CYS A 35 11.29 6.38 -8.20
C CYS A 35 10.28 6.59 -9.36
N LEU A 36 9.18 5.83 -9.36
CA LEU A 36 8.09 6.02 -10.33
C LEU A 36 7.45 7.40 -10.19
N LYS A 37 7.17 7.83 -8.95
CA LYS A 37 6.62 9.16 -8.67
C LYS A 37 7.55 10.28 -9.15
N GLU A 38 8.86 10.12 -8.95
CA GLU A 38 9.89 11.10 -9.38
C GLU A 38 9.99 11.19 -10.90
N LYS A 39 9.73 10.09 -11.61
CA LYS A 39 9.66 10.05 -13.09
C LYS A 39 8.38 10.68 -13.66
N GLY A 40 7.47 11.17 -12.81
CA GLY A 40 6.19 11.75 -13.23
C GLY A 40 5.13 10.71 -13.56
N GLU A 41 5.37 9.43 -13.26
CA GLU A 41 4.36 8.38 -13.45
C GLU A 41 3.20 8.53 -12.47
N LYS A 42 2.04 7.97 -12.85
CA LYS A 42 0.85 7.96 -11.97
C LYS A 42 1.20 7.32 -10.63
N HIS A 43 0.66 7.90 -9.55
CA HIS A 43 0.83 7.35 -8.22
C HIS A 43 0.30 5.92 -8.17
N LYS A 44 1.20 4.97 -7.92
CA LYS A 44 0.88 3.54 -7.86
C LYS A 44 0.74 3.09 -6.43
N LEU A 45 -0.24 2.24 -6.13
CA LEU A 45 -0.43 1.67 -4.80
C LEU A 45 0.70 0.69 -4.46
N ILE A 46 1.17 0.70 -3.22
CA ILE A 46 2.28 -0.17 -2.79
C ILE A 46 1.98 -1.66 -2.99
N GLY A 47 0.74 -2.09 -2.78
CA GLY A 47 0.31 -3.47 -3.03
C GLY A 47 0.43 -3.87 -4.51
N MET A 48 0.25 -2.93 -5.44
CA MET A 48 0.43 -3.18 -6.87
C MET A 48 1.91 -3.28 -7.23
N VAL A 49 2.76 -2.45 -6.62
CA VAL A 49 4.21 -2.52 -6.80
C VAL A 49 4.75 -3.85 -6.29
N LEU A 50 4.30 -4.29 -5.10
CA LEU A 50 4.66 -5.60 -4.54
C LEU A 50 4.20 -6.77 -5.43
N LEU A 51 3.00 -6.67 -6.02
CA LEU A 51 2.48 -7.65 -6.97
C LEU A 51 3.35 -7.76 -8.24
N GLU A 52 3.69 -6.62 -8.84
CA GLU A 52 4.50 -6.57 -10.05
C GLU A 52 5.95 -7.01 -9.84
N MET A 53 6.49 -6.77 -8.64
CA MET A 53 7.79 -7.29 -8.24
C MET A 53 7.78 -8.80 -8.00
N GLY A 54 6.62 -9.46 -7.99
CA GLY A 54 6.46 -10.86 -7.60
C GLY A 54 6.72 -11.11 -6.12
N ALA A 55 6.81 -10.05 -5.31
CA ALA A 55 6.97 -10.15 -3.86
C ALA A 55 5.65 -10.54 -3.17
N LEU A 56 4.52 -10.26 -3.81
CA LEU A 56 3.18 -10.57 -3.33
C LEU A 56 2.38 -11.20 -4.48
N GLY A 57 1.60 -12.23 -4.21
CA GLY A 57 0.66 -12.82 -5.16
C GLY A 57 -0.73 -12.18 -5.12
N THR A 58 -1.53 -12.44 -6.16
CA THR A 58 -2.89 -11.89 -6.27
C THR A 58 -3.80 -12.27 -5.09
N THR A 59 -3.72 -13.52 -4.63
CA THR A 59 -4.54 -14.00 -3.49
C THR A 59 -4.14 -13.31 -2.19
N GLU A 60 -2.84 -13.11 -1.98
CA GLU A 60 -2.29 -12.44 -0.79
C GLU A 60 -2.63 -10.95 -0.79
N LEU A 61 -2.56 -10.31 -1.96
CA LEU A 61 -3.04 -8.94 -2.16
C LEU A 61 -4.51 -8.80 -1.78
N ILE A 62 -5.38 -9.69 -2.28
CA ILE A 62 -6.81 -9.69 -1.94
C ILE A 62 -7.01 -9.91 -0.45
N ASP A 63 -6.26 -10.80 0.18
CA ASP A 63 -6.36 -11.09 1.61
C ASP A 63 -5.97 -9.89 2.47
N VAL A 64 -4.89 -9.19 2.10
CA VAL A 64 -4.49 -7.94 2.77
C VAL A 64 -5.54 -6.85 2.52
N LEU A 65 -6.10 -6.73 1.31
CA LEU A 65 -7.16 -5.75 1.02
C LEU A 65 -8.44 -6.01 1.83
N LYS A 66 -8.82 -7.27 2.03
CA LYS A 66 -9.97 -7.65 2.87
C LYS A 66 -9.80 -7.20 4.33
N HIS A 67 -8.57 -7.15 4.85
CA HIS A 67 -8.28 -6.57 6.16
C HIS A 67 -8.71 -5.10 6.26
N PHE A 68 -8.71 -4.38 5.13
CA PHE A 68 -9.07 -2.97 5.04
C PHE A 68 -10.51 -2.71 4.57
N ASP A 69 -11.18 -3.71 4.00
CA ASP A 69 -12.52 -3.62 3.39
C ASP A 69 -13.65 -3.40 4.42
N GLY A 70 -13.47 -3.87 5.66
CA GLY A 70 -14.40 -3.64 6.78
C GLY A 70 -14.63 -2.16 7.15
N HIS A 71 -13.95 -1.22 6.49
CA HIS A 71 -14.11 0.23 6.67
C HIS A 71 -14.39 1.01 5.37
N HIS A 72 -14.63 0.36 4.23
CA HIS A 72 -14.87 1.08 2.97
C HIS A 72 -16.02 0.49 2.14
N ALA A 73 -17.25 0.64 2.66
CA ALA A 73 -18.47 0.54 1.88
C ALA A 73 -18.63 1.75 0.94
N ASN A 74 -17.70 1.94 -0.01
CA ASN A 74 -17.95 2.61 -1.28
C ASN A 74 -16.72 2.44 -2.18
N GLY A 75 -16.90 1.76 -3.32
CA GLY A 75 -15.87 1.55 -4.33
C GLY A 75 -15.49 2.82 -5.11
N ALA A 76 -15.04 3.87 -4.41
CA ALA A 76 -14.31 4.97 -5.02
C ALA A 76 -12.80 4.72 -4.84
N PRO A 77 -11.98 4.86 -5.89
CA PRO A 77 -10.53 4.93 -5.71
C PRO A 77 -10.25 6.05 -4.70
N HIS A 78 -9.50 5.72 -3.65
CA HIS A 78 -9.09 6.68 -2.62
C HIS A 78 -8.53 7.91 -3.34
N PRO A 79 -9.12 9.11 -3.17
CA PRO A 79 -8.62 10.30 -3.83
C PRO A 79 -7.21 10.56 -3.29
N HIS A 80 -6.21 10.31 -4.12
CA HIS A 80 -4.90 10.91 -3.92
C HIS A 80 -5.13 12.43 -3.89
N PRO A 81 -4.75 13.14 -2.81
CA PRO A 81 -4.73 14.58 -2.85
C PRO A 81 -3.76 14.97 -3.97
N GLN A 82 -4.31 15.38 -5.11
CA GLN A 82 -3.55 16.02 -6.16
C GLN A 82 -2.99 17.29 -5.55
N ALA A 83 -1.65 17.34 -5.47
CA ALA A 83 -0.95 18.57 -5.16
C ALA A 83 -1.45 19.62 -6.15
N LYS A 84 -2.12 20.64 -5.62
CA LYS A 84 -2.60 21.79 -6.37
C LYS A 84 -1.36 22.48 -6.96
N VAL A 85 -1.39 22.67 -8.28
CA VAL A 85 -0.47 23.53 -9.03
C VAL A 85 -0.46 24.95 -8.51
#